data_AF-T0T9R7-F1
#
_entry.id   AF-T0T9R7-F1
#
_cell.length_a   1.000
_cell.length_b   1.000
_cell.length_c   1.000
_cell.angle_alpha   90.00
_cell.angle_beta   90.00
_cell.angle_gamma   90.00
#
_symmetry.space_group_name_H-M   'P 1'
#
loop_
_entity.id
_entity.type
_entity.pdbx_description
1 polymer ?
#
loop_
_entity_poly.entity_id
_entity_poly.type
_entity_poly.pdbx_seq_one_letter_code
_entity_poly.pdbx_strand_id
1 'polypeptide(L)'
;MKFLIATLLLMTSVQAKFVAPTIPQENSRRCFEKVCSGLSRHECNDRDEVRRVMDACTRQLDLRCIDLAKSKLSSYEYNELNEVLEIVKSCQYVNSNSVYMMQSRLSSYEINDLNEVVRLNDAAYLVQPNCYKQATRHLRSFDIDDLSEVRDIALMCQGTFDSYCYRTYCSRSHDCNDVNEVKNVLRRCVHGPSPQDRRRL
;
A
#
# COMPACT_ATOMS: atom_id res chain seq x y z
N MET A 1 28.73 47.50 21.72
CA MET A 1 28.16 46.83 20.53
C MET A 1 29.17 45.80 20.01
N LYS A 2 29.04 44.53 20.40
CA LYS A 2 29.76 43.36 19.84
C LYS A 2 29.42 42.18 20.76
N PHE A 3 28.36 41.42 20.48
CA PHE A 3 28.09 40.06 20.97
C PHE A 3 26.65 39.71 20.56
N LEU A 4 26.39 39.52 19.27
CA LEU A 4 25.06 39.11 18.79
C LEU A 4 25.10 38.44 17.41
N ILE A 5 26.14 37.65 17.11
CA ILE A 5 26.20 36.83 15.89
C ILE A 5 27.07 35.60 16.17
N ALA A 6 26.52 34.50 16.70
CA ALA A 6 27.16 33.16 16.65
C ALA A 6 26.32 32.00 17.24
N THR A 7 24.99 32.04 17.15
CA THR A 7 24.14 30.88 17.53
C THR A 7 23.15 30.53 16.42
N LEU A 8 23.64 30.47 15.17
CA LEU A 8 23.03 29.63 14.12
C LEU A 8 23.69 28.24 14.18
N LEU A 9 23.47 27.54 15.29
CA LEU A 9 23.80 26.12 15.43
C LEU A 9 22.82 25.34 14.55
N LEU A 10 23.29 25.04 13.34
CA LEU A 10 23.01 23.85 12.52
C LEU A 10 21.95 22.90 13.12
N MET A 11 20.68 23.27 13.02
CA MET A 11 19.60 22.29 13.08
C MET A 11 19.58 21.56 11.74
N THR A 12 20.51 20.64 11.53
CA THR A 12 20.37 19.63 10.49
C THR A 12 19.19 18.76 10.90
N SER A 13 18.00 19.12 10.45
CA SER A 13 16.83 18.26 10.58
C SER A 13 17.19 16.93 9.94
N VAL A 14 17.29 15.89 10.77
CA VAL A 14 17.41 14.51 10.30
C VAL A 14 16.06 14.20 9.68
N GLN A 15 15.86 14.62 8.43
CA GLN A 15 14.65 14.28 7.70
C GLN A 15 14.66 12.76 7.53
N ALA A 16 13.62 12.10 8.05
CA ALA A 16 13.49 10.67 7.84
C ALA A 16 13.49 10.39 6.33
N LYS A 17 14.32 9.44 5.93
CA LYS A 17 14.52 9.09 4.52
C LYS A 17 13.63 7.89 4.19
N PHE A 18 13.12 7.87 2.97
CA PHE A 18 12.45 6.68 2.45
C PHE A 18 13.38 5.45 2.50
N VAL A 19 12.87 4.37 3.05
CA VAL A 19 13.50 3.04 3.08
C VAL A 19 12.69 2.10 2.21
N ALA A 20 13.28 1.66 1.11
CA ALA A 20 12.65 0.68 0.23
C ALA A 20 12.47 -0.68 0.95
N PRO A 21 11.32 -1.35 0.80
CA PRO A 21 11.15 -2.68 1.34
C PRO A 21 12.06 -3.68 0.59
N THR A 22 12.54 -4.69 1.30
CA THR A 22 13.25 -5.80 0.68
C THR A 22 12.25 -6.78 0.09
N ILE A 23 12.35 -7.05 -1.21
CA ILE A 23 11.49 -8.03 -1.89
C ILE A 23 12.11 -9.43 -1.74
N PRO A 24 11.39 -10.41 -1.17
CA PRO A 24 11.88 -11.79 -1.10
C PRO A 24 12.04 -12.37 -2.52
N GLN A 25 13.23 -12.84 -2.86
CA GLN A 25 13.51 -13.35 -4.22
C GLN A 25 12.65 -14.57 -4.57
N GLU A 26 12.35 -15.40 -3.58
CA GLU A 26 11.51 -16.59 -3.73
C GLU A 26 10.05 -16.26 -4.09
N ASN A 27 9.59 -15.04 -3.79
CA ASN A 27 8.20 -14.67 -4.06
C ASN A 27 7.89 -14.61 -5.55
N SER A 28 8.84 -14.26 -6.41
CA SER A 28 8.59 -14.24 -7.86
C SER A 28 8.32 -15.64 -8.40
N ARG A 29 9.09 -16.66 -7.99
CA ARG A 29 8.83 -18.05 -8.38
C ARG A 29 7.51 -18.56 -7.83
N ARG A 30 7.26 -18.33 -6.53
CA ARG A 30 6.02 -18.76 -5.88
C ARG A 30 4.77 -18.06 -6.43
N CYS A 31 4.90 -16.80 -6.83
CA CYS A 31 3.86 -16.07 -7.54
C CYS A 31 3.56 -16.74 -8.88
N PHE A 32 4.59 -17.02 -9.69
CA PHE A 32 4.42 -17.69 -10.98
C PHE A 32 3.71 -19.03 -10.83
N GLU A 33 4.19 -19.88 -9.90
CA GLU A 33 3.57 -21.18 -9.59
C GLU A 33 2.10 -21.00 -9.18
N LYS A 34 1.81 -20.05 -8.28
CA LYS A 34 0.45 -19.75 -7.83
C LYS A 34 -0.45 -19.32 -8.99
N VAL A 35 0.00 -18.39 -9.83
CA VAL A 35 -0.79 -17.87 -10.96
C VAL A 35 -1.08 -18.98 -11.97
N CYS A 36 -0.05 -19.69 -12.43
CA CYS A 36 -0.22 -20.71 -13.46
C CYS A 36 -0.97 -21.95 -12.96
N SER A 37 -0.93 -22.26 -11.65
CA SER A 37 -1.76 -23.31 -11.06
C SER A 37 -3.25 -22.95 -10.97
N GLY A 38 -3.57 -21.65 -10.97
CA GLY A 38 -4.93 -21.14 -10.82
C GLY A 38 -5.64 -20.82 -12.14
N LEU A 39 -4.91 -20.85 -13.26
CA LEU A 39 -5.45 -20.63 -14.61
C LEU A 39 -5.85 -21.95 -15.27
N SER A 40 -6.60 -21.87 -16.37
CA SER A 40 -6.95 -23.06 -17.14
C SER A 40 -5.70 -23.74 -17.72
N ARG A 41 -5.77 -25.04 -18.03
CA ARG A 41 -4.62 -25.80 -18.62
C ARG A 41 -4.09 -25.20 -19.94
N HIS A 42 -4.88 -24.34 -20.58
CA HIS A 42 -4.52 -23.70 -21.84
C HIS A 42 -3.81 -22.35 -21.65
N GLU A 43 -3.81 -21.80 -20.44
CA GLU A 43 -3.16 -20.54 -20.11
C GLU A 43 -1.88 -20.81 -19.29
N CYS A 44 -0.83 -20.04 -19.53
CA CYS A 44 0.51 -20.27 -19.01
C CYS A 44 1.20 -21.52 -19.58
N ASN A 45 0.99 -21.80 -20.87
CA ASN A 45 1.73 -22.81 -21.61
C ASN A 45 2.47 -22.23 -22.83
N ASP A 46 2.09 -21.04 -23.28
CA ASP A 46 2.78 -20.32 -24.33
C ASP A 46 3.92 -19.47 -23.75
N ARG A 47 4.98 -19.29 -24.54
CA ARG A 47 6.18 -18.54 -24.14
C ARG A 47 5.85 -17.09 -23.77
N ASP A 48 4.93 -16.45 -24.51
CA ASP A 48 4.55 -15.06 -24.27
C ASP A 48 3.70 -14.94 -22.99
N GLU A 49 2.81 -15.88 -22.73
CA GLU A 49 2.03 -15.95 -21.48
C GLU A 49 2.93 -16.12 -20.27
N VAL A 50 3.84 -17.10 -20.33
CA VAL A 50 4.85 -17.35 -19.28
C VAL A 50 5.65 -16.08 -18.99
N ARG A 51 6.09 -15.37 -20.04
CA ARG A 51 6.83 -14.12 -19.89
C ARG A 51 6.00 -13.04 -19.19
N ARG A 52 4.72 -12.89 -19.58
CA ARG A 52 3.81 -11.90 -18.98
C ARG A 52 3.53 -12.19 -17.51
N VAL A 53 3.33 -13.46 -17.15
CA VAL A 53 3.16 -13.87 -15.74
C VAL A 53 4.44 -13.61 -14.94
N MET A 54 5.60 -14.00 -15.47
CA MET A 54 6.88 -13.76 -14.79
C MET A 54 7.14 -12.26 -14.56
N ASP A 55 6.82 -11.41 -15.52
CA ASP A 55 6.92 -9.95 -15.40
C ASP A 55 5.97 -9.39 -14.32
N ALA A 56 4.70 -9.81 -14.32
CA ALA A 56 3.73 -9.42 -13.30
C ALA A 56 4.15 -9.88 -11.89
N CYS A 57 4.73 -11.07 -11.79
CA CYS A 57 5.23 -11.66 -10.56
C CYS A 57 6.56 -11.07 -10.06
N THR A 58 7.10 -10.05 -10.71
CA THR A 58 8.19 -9.26 -10.13
C THR A 58 7.69 -8.48 -8.91
N ARG A 59 8.58 -8.17 -7.97
CA ARG A 59 8.33 -7.19 -6.88
C ARG A 59 7.19 -7.55 -5.93
N GLN A 60 6.89 -8.84 -5.79
CA GLN A 60 5.85 -9.33 -4.89
C GLN A 60 6.35 -9.31 -3.45
N LEU A 61 5.86 -8.35 -2.66
CA LEU A 61 6.24 -8.22 -1.25
C LEU A 61 5.56 -9.29 -0.39
N ASP A 62 4.26 -9.53 -0.61
CA ASP A 62 3.48 -10.54 0.09
C ASP A 62 2.43 -11.18 -0.85
N LEU A 63 2.56 -12.49 -1.08
CA LEU A 63 1.68 -13.24 -1.98
C LEU A 63 0.26 -13.41 -1.46
N ARG A 64 0.00 -13.09 -0.18
CA ARG A 64 -1.35 -13.08 0.39
C ARG A 64 -2.20 -11.95 -0.17
N CYS A 65 -1.61 -10.93 -0.81
CA CYS A 65 -2.37 -9.85 -1.45
C CYS A 65 -3.24 -10.41 -2.58
N ILE A 66 -2.67 -11.32 -3.38
CA ILE A 66 -3.37 -12.00 -4.47
C ILE A 66 -4.54 -12.83 -3.91
N ASP A 67 -4.33 -13.54 -2.80
CA ASP A 67 -5.39 -14.35 -2.17
C ASP A 67 -6.51 -13.47 -1.61
N LEU A 68 -6.15 -12.36 -0.95
CA LEU A 68 -7.12 -11.39 -0.43
C LEU A 68 -7.94 -10.77 -1.57
N ALA A 69 -7.31 -10.39 -2.68
CA ALA A 69 -7.99 -9.89 -3.86
C ALA A 69 -9.01 -10.90 -4.40
N LYS A 70 -8.55 -12.13 -4.69
CA LYS A 70 -9.43 -13.19 -5.23
C LYS A 70 -10.55 -13.59 -4.26
N SER A 71 -10.34 -13.47 -2.94
CA SER A 71 -11.38 -13.76 -1.94
C SER A 71 -12.57 -12.80 -1.95
N LYS A 72 -12.42 -11.65 -2.60
CA LYS A 72 -13.46 -10.62 -2.72
C LYS A 72 -14.22 -10.68 -4.04
N LEU A 73 -13.67 -11.42 -5.01
CA LEU A 73 -14.17 -11.49 -6.36
C LEU A 73 -14.92 -12.80 -6.59
N SER A 74 -15.92 -12.76 -7.45
CA SER A 74 -16.47 -13.99 -8.02
C SER A 74 -15.41 -14.65 -8.91
N SER A 75 -15.45 -15.97 -9.09
CA SER A 75 -14.50 -16.66 -9.96
C SER A 75 -14.56 -16.21 -11.42
N TYR A 76 -15.65 -15.57 -11.85
CA TYR A 76 -15.82 -15.03 -13.19
C TYR A 76 -15.07 -13.71 -13.42
N GLU A 77 -14.62 -13.04 -12.35
CA GLU A 77 -13.87 -11.76 -12.42
C GLU A 77 -12.34 -11.98 -12.46
N TYR A 78 -11.89 -13.24 -12.45
CA TYR A 78 -10.46 -13.58 -12.52
C TYR A 78 -10.20 -14.90 -13.25
N ASN A 79 -11.05 -15.28 -14.20
CA ASN A 79 -10.90 -16.51 -14.96
C ASN A 79 -10.10 -16.32 -16.26
N GLU A 80 -9.84 -15.07 -16.66
CA GLU A 80 -8.99 -14.77 -17.80
C GLU A 80 -7.57 -14.38 -17.35
N LEU A 81 -6.56 -14.79 -18.13
CA LEU A 81 -5.16 -14.40 -17.87
C LEU A 81 -4.98 -12.89 -17.67
N ASN A 82 -5.68 -12.04 -18.42
CA ASN A 82 -5.54 -10.58 -18.29
C ASN A 82 -6.01 -10.07 -16.92
N GLU A 83 -7.15 -10.53 -16.44
CA GLU A 83 -7.72 -10.17 -15.14
C GLU A 83 -6.79 -10.61 -14.00
N VAL A 84 -6.27 -11.83 -14.08
CA VAL A 84 -5.30 -12.34 -13.10
C VAL A 84 -4.02 -11.51 -13.11
N LEU A 85 -3.53 -11.11 -14.28
CA LEU A 85 -2.35 -10.24 -14.38
C LEU A 85 -2.61 -8.86 -13.80
N GLU A 86 -3.81 -8.29 -13.92
CA GLU A 86 -4.19 -7.03 -13.27
C GLU A 86 -4.14 -7.15 -11.74
N ILE A 87 -4.72 -8.20 -11.17
CA ILE A 87 -4.64 -8.48 -9.73
C ILE A 87 -3.19 -8.61 -9.29
N VAL A 88 -2.39 -9.43 -9.97
CA VAL A 88 -0.99 -9.70 -9.59
C VAL A 88 -0.14 -8.43 -9.65
N LYS A 89 -0.33 -7.61 -10.69
CA LYS A 89 0.38 -6.32 -10.83
C LYS A 89 -0.02 -5.32 -9.76
N SER A 90 -1.31 -5.22 -9.42
CA SER A 90 -1.78 -4.33 -8.35
C SER A 90 -1.20 -4.70 -6.97
N CYS A 91 -0.78 -5.96 -6.78
CA CYS A 91 -0.15 -6.44 -5.55
C CYS A 91 1.37 -6.20 -5.46
N GLN A 92 2.01 -5.60 -6.47
CA GLN A 92 3.44 -5.30 -6.42
C GLN A 92 3.74 -4.29 -5.31
N TYR A 93 4.76 -4.58 -4.48
CA TYR A 93 5.13 -3.78 -3.31
C TYR A 93 4.02 -3.59 -2.25
N VAL A 94 2.96 -4.41 -2.30
CA VAL A 94 1.84 -4.33 -1.36
C VAL A 94 2.07 -5.25 -0.17
N ASN A 95 1.91 -4.71 1.04
CA ASN A 95 1.84 -5.51 2.26
C ASN A 95 0.40 -5.96 2.49
N SER A 96 0.14 -7.26 2.53
CA SER A 96 -1.21 -7.80 2.65
C SER A 96 -1.92 -7.42 3.96
N ASN A 97 -1.18 -7.13 5.03
CA ASN A 97 -1.80 -6.65 6.27
C ASN A 97 -2.42 -5.26 6.07
N SER A 98 -1.82 -4.39 5.25
CA SER A 98 -2.39 -3.09 4.90
C SER A 98 -3.72 -3.25 4.15
N VAL A 99 -3.74 -4.11 3.12
CA VAL A 99 -4.96 -4.42 2.36
C VAL A 99 -6.03 -5.02 3.26
N TYR A 100 -5.68 -5.98 4.12
CA TYR A 100 -6.64 -6.57 5.07
C TYR A 100 -7.28 -5.53 5.98
N MET A 101 -6.49 -4.60 6.54
CA MET A 101 -7.03 -3.51 7.36
C MET A 101 -7.92 -2.56 6.56
N MET A 102 -7.54 -2.25 5.31
CA MET A 102 -8.36 -1.43 4.42
C MET A 102 -9.70 -2.10 4.12
N GLN A 103 -9.68 -3.38 3.71
CA GLN A 103 -10.89 -4.17 3.45
C GLN A 103 -11.79 -4.31 4.69
N SER A 104 -11.22 -4.35 5.90
CA SER A 104 -12.01 -4.44 7.14
C SER A 104 -12.85 -3.20 7.46
N ARG A 105 -12.60 -2.09 6.77
CA ARG A 105 -13.37 -0.85 6.88
C ARG A 105 -14.48 -0.75 5.84
N LEU A 106 -14.36 -1.50 4.76
CA LEU A 106 -15.26 -1.44 3.62
C LEU A 106 -16.36 -2.49 3.76
N SER A 107 -17.55 -2.13 3.30
CA SER A 107 -18.60 -3.13 3.07
C SER A 107 -18.17 -4.09 1.95
N SER A 108 -18.81 -5.26 1.84
CA SER A 108 -18.56 -6.14 0.70
C SER A 108 -18.97 -5.51 -0.63
N TYR A 109 -19.86 -4.51 -0.63
CA TYR A 109 -20.31 -3.86 -1.86
C TYR A 109 -19.30 -2.86 -2.42
N GLU A 110 -18.35 -2.38 -1.62
CA GLU A 110 -17.31 -1.42 -2.04
C GLU A 110 -16.10 -2.07 -2.71
N ILE A 111 -16.03 -3.41 -2.64
CA ILE A 111 -14.89 -4.23 -3.08
C ILE A 111 -15.36 -5.58 -3.64
N ASN A 112 -16.39 -5.60 -4.49
CA ASN A 112 -16.90 -6.84 -5.09
C ASN A 112 -16.60 -6.99 -6.58
N ASP A 113 -16.04 -5.97 -7.22
CA ASP A 113 -15.61 -6.05 -8.61
C ASP A 113 -14.09 -5.91 -8.78
N LEU A 114 -13.60 -6.40 -9.93
CA LEU A 114 -12.17 -6.40 -10.23
C LEU A 114 -11.54 -5.00 -10.15
N ASN A 115 -12.24 -3.97 -10.65
CA ASN A 115 -11.73 -2.61 -10.69
C ASN A 115 -11.55 -2.02 -9.29
N GLU A 116 -12.52 -2.22 -8.40
CA GLU A 116 -12.48 -1.78 -7.00
C GLU A 116 -11.32 -2.44 -6.25
N VAL A 117 -11.16 -3.76 -6.39
CA VAL A 117 -10.09 -4.51 -5.76
C VAL A 117 -8.72 -4.05 -6.25
N VAL A 118 -8.55 -3.87 -7.56
CA VAL A 118 -7.30 -3.34 -8.16
C VAL A 118 -7.03 -1.93 -7.63
N ARG A 119 -8.04 -1.04 -7.61
CA ARG A 119 -7.91 0.33 -7.10
C ARG A 119 -7.54 0.40 -5.62
N LEU A 120 -8.01 -0.57 -4.82
CA LEU A 120 -7.65 -0.70 -3.42
C LEU A 120 -6.19 -1.15 -3.25
N ASN A 121 -5.78 -2.18 -3.99
CA ASN A 121 -4.41 -2.70 -3.97
C ASN A 121 -3.40 -1.65 -4.43
N ASP A 122 -3.70 -0.92 -5.50
CA ASP A 122 -2.86 0.18 -6.00
C ASP A 122 -2.66 1.28 -4.95
N ALA A 123 -3.71 1.61 -4.18
CA ALA A 123 -3.60 2.55 -3.08
C ALA A 123 -2.72 2.02 -1.93
N ALA A 124 -2.66 0.69 -1.77
CA ALA A 124 -1.83 0.01 -0.77
C ALA A 124 -0.35 -0.13 -1.16
N TYR A 125 0.05 0.32 -2.36
CA TYR A 125 1.44 0.35 -2.81
C TYR A 125 2.37 1.04 -1.80
N LEU A 126 3.37 0.32 -1.26
CA LEU A 126 4.31 0.81 -0.23
C LEU A 126 3.65 1.32 1.07
N VAL A 127 2.39 0.97 1.34
CA VAL A 127 1.72 1.36 2.57
C VAL A 127 2.24 0.52 3.74
N GLN A 128 2.77 1.20 4.76
CA GLN A 128 3.17 0.55 6.00
C GLN A 128 1.95 0.24 6.88
N PRO A 129 1.74 -1.02 7.31
CA PRO A 129 0.58 -1.38 8.13
C PRO A 129 0.43 -0.51 9.40
N ASN A 130 1.55 -0.19 10.06
CA ASN A 130 1.53 0.63 11.26
C ASN A 130 1.08 2.08 11.00
N CYS A 131 1.36 2.63 9.81
CA CYS A 131 0.88 3.95 9.41
C CYS A 131 -0.65 3.96 9.31
N TYR A 132 -1.20 3.06 8.50
CA TYR A 132 -2.65 2.98 8.28
C TYR A 132 -3.42 2.68 9.57
N LYS A 133 -2.87 1.77 10.40
CA LYS A 133 -3.44 1.43 11.71
C LYS A 133 -3.51 2.64 12.64
N GLN A 134 -2.46 3.46 12.71
CA GLN A 134 -2.46 4.66 13.56
C GLN A 134 -3.36 5.75 12.99
N ALA A 135 -3.29 5.97 11.67
CA ALA A 135 -4.11 6.94 10.95
C ALA A 135 -5.61 6.73 11.17
N THR A 136 -6.07 5.48 11.23
CA THR A 136 -7.49 5.13 11.37
C THR A 136 -7.91 4.79 12.79
N ARG A 137 -7.03 4.94 13.79
CA ARG A 137 -7.33 4.53 15.18
C ARG A 137 -8.39 5.40 15.84
N HIS A 138 -8.41 6.68 15.51
CA HIS A 138 -9.27 7.70 16.14
C HIS A 138 -10.46 8.10 15.27
N LEU A 139 -10.48 7.65 14.01
CA LEU A 139 -11.59 7.82 13.10
C LEU A 139 -12.70 6.83 13.45
N ARG A 140 -13.94 7.28 13.36
CA ARG A 140 -15.12 6.41 13.50
C ARG A 140 -15.26 5.57 12.25
N SER A 141 -16.02 4.48 12.33
CA SER A 141 -16.21 3.59 11.18
C SER A 141 -16.81 4.32 9.98
N PHE A 142 -17.78 5.21 10.21
CA PHE A 142 -18.46 5.98 9.16
C PHE A 142 -17.63 7.14 8.60
N ASP A 143 -16.46 7.43 9.18
CA ASP A 143 -15.56 8.46 8.62
C ASP A 143 -14.67 7.85 7.52
N ILE A 144 -14.67 6.52 7.37
CA ILE A 144 -13.77 5.73 6.52
C ILE A 144 -14.44 4.42 6.04
N ASP A 145 -15.73 4.45 5.70
CA ASP A 145 -16.46 3.26 5.23
C ASP A 145 -16.60 3.18 3.70
N ASP A 146 -16.20 4.22 2.98
CA ASP A 146 -16.18 4.25 1.52
C ASP A 146 -14.79 3.93 0.94
N LEU A 147 -14.76 3.29 -0.24
CA LEU A 147 -13.52 2.96 -0.95
C LEU A 147 -12.66 4.22 -1.18
N SER A 148 -13.27 5.36 -1.48
CA SER A 148 -12.55 6.60 -1.74
C SER A 148 -11.80 7.12 -0.51
N GLU A 149 -12.40 7.05 0.68
CA GLU A 149 -11.85 7.54 1.94
C GLU A 149 -10.71 6.65 2.44
N VAL A 150 -10.91 5.33 2.38
CA VAL A 150 -9.90 4.32 2.68
C VAL A 150 -8.66 4.51 1.78
N ARG A 151 -8.87 4.72 0.48
CA ARG A 151 -7.78 4.98 -0.47
C ARG A 151 -7.06 6.29 -0.16
N ASP A 152 -7.79 7.34 0.16
CA ASP A 152 -7.22 8.66 0.48
C ASP A 152 -6.25 8.60 1.67
N ILE A 153 -6.58 7.84 2.72
CA ILE A 153 -5.69 7.65 3.86
C ILE A 153 -4.52 6.74 3.49
N ALA A 154 -4.77 5.65 2.77
CA ALA A 154 -3.72 4.73 2.34
C ALA A 154 -2.64 5.44 1.50
N LEU A 155 -3.05 6.30 0.56
CA LEU A 155 -2.14 7.10 -0.27
C LEU A 155 -1.23 8.00 0.57
N MET A 156 -1.71 8.52 1.70
CA MET A 156 -0.88 9.31 2.62
C MET A 156 0.12 8.47 3.41
N CYS A 157 -0.06 7.15 3.45
CA CYS A 157 0.81 6.20 4.15
C CYS A 157 1.83 5.50 3.24
N GLN A 158 1.97 5.92 1.98
CA GLN A 158 2.93 5.36 1.04
C GLN A 158 4.35 5.86 1.33
N GLY A 159 5.17 5.03 2.00
CA GLY A 159 6.54 5.39 2.31
C GLY A 159 7.02 4.95 3.69
N THR A 160 7.96 5.71 4.26
CA THR A 160 8.49 5.48 5.61
C THR A 160 7.74 6.34 6.62
N PHE A 161 7.03 5.69 7.54
CA PHE A 161 6.22 6.35 8.56
C PHE A 161 7.01 6.59 9.84
N ASP A 162 7.15 7.87 10.21
CA ASP A 162 7.64 8.28 11.51
C ASP A 162 6.50 8.25 12.54
N SER A 163 6.39 7.13 13.24
CA SER A 163 5.38 6.96 14.28
C SER A 163 5.56 7.89 15.48
N TYR A 164 6.78 8.39 15.75
CA TYR A 164 7.02 9.34 16.83
C TYR A 164 6.52 10.74 16.43
N CYS A 165 6.80 11.18 15.21
CA CYS A 165 6.20 12.37 14.62
C CYS A 165 4.67 12.33 14.70
N TYR A 166 4.05 11.24 14.24
CA TYR A 166 2.60 11.13 14.23
C TYR A 166 1.99 11.22 15.62
N ARG A 167 2.53 10.46 16.59
CA ARG A 167 2.08 10.52 17.99
C ARG A 167 2.26 11.90 18.62
N THR A 168 3.28 12.65 18.22
CA THR A 168 3.52 14.01 18.73
C THR A 168 2.40 14.96 18.27
N TYR A 169 2.00 14.89 17.00
CA TYR A 169 0.93 15.71 16.46
C TYR A 169 -0.48 15.23 16.84
N CYS A 170 -0.70 13.93 17.03
CA CYS A 170 -1.98 13.35 17.43
C CYS A 170 -2.02 12.99 18.92
N SER A 171 -1.44 13.83 19.79
CA SER A 171 -1.24 13.51 21.22
C SER A 171 -2.44 13.85 22.10
N ARG A 172 -3.32 14.77 21.68
CA ARG A 172 -4.49 15.19 22.47
C ARG A 172 -5.73 14.41 22.05
N SER A 173 -6.72 14.37 22.94
CA SER A 173 -7.99 13.63 22.75
C SER A 173 -8.82 14.09 21.55
N HIS A 174 -8.57 15.31 21.05
CA HIS A 174 -9.28 15.91 19.93
C HIS A 174 -8.43 16.05 18.68
N ASP A 175 -7.15 15.68 18.71
CA ASP A 175 -6.31 15.75 17.53
C ASP A 175 -6.51 14.46 16.70
N CYS A 176 -6.59 14.61 15.37
CA CYS A 176 -6.66 13.50 14.42
C CYS A 176 -7.94 12.66 14.57
N ASN A 177 -9.06 13.30 14.90
CA ASN A 177 -10.38 12.67 14.98
C ASN A 177 -11.22 12.87 13.71
N ASP A 178 -10.72 13.62 12.73
CA ASP A 178 -11.27 13.71 11.38
C ASP A 178 -10.22 13.38 10.30
N VAL A 179 -10.70 12.99 9.13
CA VAL A 179 -9.87 12.54 8.00
C VAL A 179 -8.90 13.63 7.53
N ASN A 180 -9.29 14.90 7.52
CA ASN A 180 -8.43 15.98 7.05
C ASN A 180 -7.29 16.28 8.02
N GLU A 181 -7.56 16.26 9.33
CA GLU A 181 -6.52 16.34 10.35
C GLU A 181 -5.50 15.21 10.23
N VAL A 182 -5.98 13.96 10.09
CA VAL A 182 -5.11 12.80 9.87
C VAL A 182 -4.23 13.00 8.63
N LYS A 183 -4.82 13.37 7.50
CA LYS A 183 -4.08 13.62 6.24
C LYS A 183 -3.05 14.73 6.42
N ASN A 184 -3.37 15.81 7.13
CA ASN A 184 -2.45 16.91 7.40
C ASN A 184 -1.23 16.48 8.22
N VAL A 185 -1.42 15.62 9.22
CA VAL A 185 -0.32 15.07 10.01
C VAL A 185 0.51 14.08 9.21
N LEU A 186 -0.13 13.16 8.46
CA LEU A 186 0.58 12.17 7.65
C LEU A 186 1.51 12.82 6.61
N ARG A 187 1.11 13.93 5.98
CA ARG A 187 1.99 14.69 5.06
C ARG A 187 3.30 15.14 5.69
N ARG A 188 3.35 15.29 7.02
CA ARG A 188 4.55 15.70 7.77
C ARG A 188 5.36 14.51 8.28
N CYS A 189 4.68 13.39 8.54
CA CYS A 189 5.26 12.23 9.22
C CYS A 189 5.49 11.01 8.32
N VAL A 190 5.10 11.08 7.04
CA VAL A 190 5.36 10.02 6.06
C VAL A 190 6.30 10.53 4.99
N HIS A 191 7.40 9.81 4.81
CA HIS A 191 8.42 10.11 3.81
C HIS A 191 8.28 9.12 2.65
N GLY A 192 7.57 9.56 1.62
CA GLY A 192 7.37 8.80 0.38
C GLY A 192 8.62 8.70 -0.48
N PRO A 193 8.64 7.77 -1.46
CA PRO A 193 9.77 7.60 -2.36
C PRO A 193 9.96 8.83 -3.25
N SER A 194 11.19 9.34 -3.31
CA SER A 194 11.57 10.38 -4.28
C SER A 194 11.47 9.86 -5.72
N PRO A 195 11.48 10.73 -6.74
CA PRO A 195 11.56 10.29 -8.13
C PRO A 195 12.76 9.37 -8.42
N GLN A 196 13.89 9.58 -7.73
CA GLN A 196 15.07 8.72 -7.83
C GLN A 196 14.84 7.35 -7.18
N ASP A 197 14.16 7.31 -6.03
CA ASP A 197 13.82 6.04 -5.38
C ASP A 197 12.87 5.23 -6.24
N ARG A 198 11.86 5.87 -6.86
CA ARG A 198 10.91 5.20 -7.77
C ARG A 198 11.59 4.56 -8.99
N ARG A 199 12.70 5.11 -9.48
CA ARG A 199 13.48 4.51 -10.58
C ARG A 199 14.29 3.28 -10.16
N ARG A 200 14.53 3.12 -8.87
CA ARG A 200 15.27 1.98 -8.29
C ARG A 200 14.34 0.83 -7.90
N LEU A 201 13.04 1.10 -7.76
CA LEU A 201 11.98 0.12 -7.57
C LEU A 201 11.60 -0.51 -8.92
#